data_AF-A0A4D4L9L8-F1
#
_entry.id   AF-A0A4D4L9L8-F1
#
_cell.length_a   1.000
_cell.length_b   1.000
_cell.length_c   1.000
_cell.angle_alpha   90.00
_cell.angle_beta   90.00
_cell.angle_gamma   90.00
#
_symmetry.space_group_name_H-M   'P 1'
#
loop_
_entity.id
_entity.type
_entity.pdbx_description
1 polymer ?
#
loop_
_entity_poly.entity_id
_entity_poly.type
_entity_poly.pdbx_seq_one_letter_code
_entity_poly.pdbx_strand_id
1 'polypeptide(L)'
;MSVYHLEELHGLPAFDFPTPGQEVVLPETDTVAWRISYNPYVDEEEGGFDGRFQRFLATVAPARVRALIIGMWGETYDGDADDAIEQLVMAKDRLTSLEAVFIGDITAEESEISWIQQSDVTPVLHAYPGLRELGVRGGSGLSFPAVGHAGLRTLRFETGGLPGAVVRGVAASDLPALERLEMWLGVEEYGGDATVADLAPILSGGRFPALRHLGVQNSEIQDEIAAAMAAAPWSPSSNASTCPWACSATRARRRCSTASR
;
A
#
# COMPACT_ATOMS: atom_id res chain seq x y z
N MET A 1 -0.53 -3.89 -17.07
CA MET A 1 0.61 -4.33 -16.24
C MET A 1 0.11 -5.54 -15.48
N SER A 2 0.72 -6.71 -15.65
CA SER A 2 0.26 -7.91 -14.94
C SER A 2 0.53 -7.72 -13.45
N VAL A 3 -0.51 -7.88 -12.62
CA VAL A 3 -0.42 -7.77 -11.16
C VAL A 3 -0.10 -9.15 -10.62
N TYR A 4 1.07 -9.29 -9.99
CA TYR A 4 1.54 -10.53 -9.36
C TYR A 4 1.57 -10.37 -7.84
N HIS A 5 1.60 -11.50 -7.14
CA HIS A 5 1.83 -11.51 -5.70
C HIS A 5 3.18 -10.87 -5.34
N LEU A 6 3.26 -10.28 -4.15
CA LEU A 6 4.52 -9.71 -3.64
C LEU A 6 5.56 -10.80 -3.44
N GLU A 7 6.76 -10.67 -4.00
CA GLU A 7 7.85 -11.62 -3.73
C GLU A 7 8.58 -11.30 -2.42
N GLU A 8 8.47 -10.06 -1.93
CA GLU A 8 9.16 -9.54 -0.75
C GLU A 8 8.31 -8.43 -0.10
N LEU A 9 8.40 -8.29 1.23
CA LEU A 9 7.91 -7.14 1.98
C LEU A 9 8.92 -6.79 3.08
N HIS A 10 9.30 -5.51 3.19
CA HIS A 10 10.22 -5.02 4.22
C HIS A 10 11.57 -5.75 4.28
N GLY A 11 12.15 -6.08 3.11
CA GLY A 11 13.41 -6.80 3.02
C GLY A 11 13.32 -8.29 3.33
N LEU A 12 12.11 -8.83 3.50
CA LEU A 12 11.87 -10.23 3.85
C LEU A 12 11.15 -10.95 2.70
N PRO A 13 11.66 -12.11 2.25
CA PRO A 13 11.00 -12.87 1.18
C PRO A 13 9.61 -13.32 1.64
N ALA A 14 8.65 -13.26 0.73
CA ALA A 14 7.29 -13.71 1.00
C ALA A 14 7.25 -15.24 1.17
N PHE A 15 6.46 -15.70 2.13
CA PHE A 15 6.23 -17.11 2.40
C PHE A 15 4.75 -17.37 2.64
N ASP A 16 4.14 -18.21 1.82
CA ASP A 16 2.73 -18.60 1.95
C ASP A 16 2.52 -19.50 3.17
N PHE A 17 1.66 -19.05 4.09
CA PHE A 17 1.29 -19.88 5.22
C PHE A 17 0.53 -21.12 4.73
N PRO A 18 0.98 -22.34 5.07
CA PRO A 18 0.46 -23.57 4.47
C PRO A 18 -1.02 -23.81 4.77
N THR A 19 -1.70 -24.46 3.82
CA THR A 19 -3.05 -24.98 4.00
C THR A 19 -3.04 -26.20 4.93
N PRO A 20 -4.19 -26.63 5.49
CA PRO A 20 -4.25 -27.70 6.45
C PRO A 20 -3.84 -29.02 5.77
N GLY A 21 -2.96 -29.78 6.42
CA GLY A 21 -2.46 -31.04 5.86
C GLY A 21 -1.33 -30.90 4.84
N GLN A 22 -0.94 -29.67 4.46
CA GLN A 22 0.25 -29.45 3.63
C GLN A 22 1.52 -29.64 4.47
N GLU A 23 2.34 -30.63 4.10
CA GLU A 23 3.63 -30.87 4.76
C GLU A 23 4.69 -29.89 4.24
N VAL A 24 4.97 -28.84 5.01
CA VAL A 24 6.01 -27.85 4.71
C VAL A 24 6.87 -27.60 5.95
N VAL A 25 8.19 -27.52 5.75
CA VAL A 25 9.10 -27.05 6.80
C VAL A 25 8.94 -25.54 6.93
N LEU A 26 8.44 -25.10 8.09
CA LEU A 26 8.26 -23.68 8.36
C LEU A 26 9.61 -22.97 8.54
N PRO A 27 9.82 -21.80 7.92
CA PRO A 27 10.99 -20.98 8.18
C PRO A 27 10.94 -20.38 9.60
N GLU A 28 12.07 -19.83 10.03
CA GLU A 28 12.11 -19.01 11.25
C GLU A 28 11.18 -17.81 11.12
N THR A 29 10.44 -17.51 12.19
CA THR A 29 9.30 -16.58 12.11
C THR A 29 9.66 -15.15 11.70
N ASP A 30 10.87 -14.69 12.02
CA ASP A 30 11.36 -13.34 11.75
C ASP A 30 12.18 -13.21 10.45
N THR A 31 12.33 -14.30 9.68
CA THR A 31 13.13 -14.32 8.45
C THR A 31 12.31 -14.21 7.17
N VAL A 32 10.98 -14.17 7.26
CA VAL A 32 10.08 -14.10 6.10
C VAL A 32 8.95 -13.10 6.33
N ALA A 33 8.36 -12.61 5.24
CA ALA A 33 7.07 -11.94 5.25
C ALA A 33 5.98 -12.99 5.08
N TRP A 34 5.16 -13.21 6.11
CA TRP A 34 4.15 -14.26 6.07
C TRP A 34 2.95 -13.81 5.24
N ARG A 35 2.64 -14.54 4.17
CA ARG A 35 1.40 -14.35 3.42
C ARG A 35 0.29 -15.22 4.01
N ILE A 36 -0.82 -14.58 4.34
CA ILE A 36 -2.05 -15.22 4.80
C ILE A 36 -3.14 -14.84 3.82
N SER A 37 -3.67 -15.84 3.12
CA SER A 37 -4.72 -15.68 2.11
C SER A 37 -5.75 -16.79 2.31
N TYR A 38 -7.03 -16.45 2.23
CA TYR A 38 -8.15 -17.38 2.22
C TYR A 38 -8.95 -17.14 0.94
N ASN A 39 -8.91 -18.10 0.03
CA ASN A 39 -9.66 -18.09 -1.21
C ASN A 39 -10.92 -18.96 -1.04
N PRO A 40 -12.13 -18.39 -0.99
CA PRO A 40 -13.37 -19.14 -0.70
C PRO A 40 -13.73 -20.16 -1.78
N TYR A 41 -13.11 -20.09 -2.96
CA TYR A 41 -13.37 -21.00 -4.08
C TYR A 41 -12.43 -22.21 -4.10
N VAL A 42 -11.33 -22.18 -3.34
CA VAL A 42 -10.28 -23.19 -3.39
C VAL A 42 -9.94 -23.74 -2.01
N ASP A 43 -10.00 -22.92 -0.96
CA ASP A 43 -9.70 -23.33 0.40
C ASP A 43 -10.93 -23.98 1.06
N GLU A 44 -10.82 -25.26 1.42
CA GLU A 44 -11.88 -26.00 2.10
C GLU A 44 -11.91 -25.69 3.61
N GLU A 45 -13.10 -25.35 4.13
CA GLU A 45 -13.51 -25.38 5.54
C GLU A 45 -12.47 -24.93 6.61
N GLU A 46 -11.78 -23.80 6.39
CA GLU A 46 -10.87 -23.20 7.39
C GLU A 46 -11.56 -22.24 8.39
N GLY A 47 -12.90 -22.21 8.43
CA GLY A 47 -13.62 -21.18 9.22
C GLY A 47 -13.40 -19.76 8.67
N GLY A 48 -13.15 -19.64 7.37
CA GLY A 48 -12.87 -18.37 6.70
C GLY A 48 -11.48 -17.81 7.01
N PHE A 49 -11.28 -16.53 6.68
CA PHE A 49 -10.02 -15.85 6.96
C PHE A 49 -9.69 -15.81 8.46
N ASP A 50 -10.67 -15.61 9.34
CA ASP A 50 -10.50 -15.64 10.80
C ASP A 50 -9.85 -16.96 11.25
N GLY A 51 -10.44 -18.10 10.90
CA GLY A 51 -9.90 -19.39 11.30
C GLY A 51 -8.49 -19.65 10.73
N ARG A 52 -8.20 -19.19 9.51
CA ARG A 52 -6.84 -19.23 8.95
C ARG A 52 -5.87 -18.36 9.75
N PHE A 53 -6.25 -17.15 10.08
CA PHE A 53 -5.43 -16.20 10.83
C PHE A 53 -5.17 -16.70 12.27
N GLN A 54 -6.17 -17.27 12.94
CA GLN A 54 -6.00 -17.88 14.24
C GLN A 54 -5.07 -19.10 14.20
N ARG A 55 -5.16 -19.94 13.16
CA ARG A 55 -4.21 -21.05 12.95
C ARG A 55 -2.78 -20.53 12.79
N PHE A 56 -2.59 -19.48 12.00
CA PHE A 56 -1.28 -18.84 11.85
C PHE A 56 -0.72 -18.40 13.20
N LEU A 57 -1.48 -17.64 13.98
CA LEU A 57 -1.03 -17.14 15.28
C LEU A 57 -0.75 -18.27 16.30
N ALA A 58 -1.37 -19.44 16.15
CA ALA A 58 -1.13 -20.62 16.97
C ALA A 58 0.06 -21.47 16.51
N THR A 59 0.45 -21.36 15.25
CA THR A 59 1.46 -22.21 14.61
C THR A 59 2.86 -21.58 14.65
N VAL A 60 2.96 -20.27 14.46
CA VAL A 60 4.24 -19.54 14.50
C VAL A 60 4.47 -18.87 15.86
N ALA A 61 5.62 -18.20 16.05
CA ALA A 61 5.86 -17.34 17.20
C ALA A 61 5.37 -15.90 16.91
N PRO A 62 4.11 -15.52 17.18
CA PRO A 62 3.54 -14.25 16.70
C PRO A 62 4.33 -13.02 17.14
N ALA A 63 4.92 -13.04 18.34
CA ALA A 63 5.74 -11.93 18.85
C ALA A 63 7.03 -11.69 18.04
N ARG A 64 7.46 -12.64 17.19
CA ARG A 64 8.61 -12.52 16.29
C ARG A 64 8.21 -12.17 14.85
N VAL A 65 6.92 -12.15 14.51
CA VAL A 65 6.48 -11.82 13.15
C VAL A 65 6.81 -10.36 12.87
N ARG A 66 7.55 -10.11 11.78
CA ARG A 66 8.00 -8.76 11.38
C ARG A 66 7.22 -8.17 10.21
N ALA A 67 6.73 -9.02 9.31
CA ALA A 67 6.00 -8.59 8.13
C ALA A 67 4.84 -9.53 7.81
N LEU A 68 3.69 -8.96 7.46
CA LEU A 68 2.48 -9.67 7.05
C LEU A 68 2.01 -9.20 5.67
N ILE A 69 1.67 -10.16 4.83
CA ILE A 69 1.02 -9.94 3.54
C ILE A 69 -0.37 -10.57 3.65
N ILE A 70 -1.41 -9.78 3.48
CA ILE A 70 -2.79 -10.23 3.49
C ILE A 70 -3.22 -10.40 2.04
N GLY A 71 -3.49 -11.63 1.62
CA GLY A 71 -4.04 -11.97 0.32
C GLY A 71 -5.57 -11.80 0.32
N MET A 72 -6.28 -12.76 -0.28
CA MET A 72 -7.74 -12.80 -0.23
C MET A 72 -8.21 -13.01 1.21
N TRP A 73 -9.31 -12.37 1.60
CA TRP A 73 -9.97 -12.53 2.89
C TRP A 73 -11.34 -13.22 2.80
N GLY A 74 -11.76 -13.58 1.59
CA GLY A 74 -13.09 -14.12 1.31
C GLY A 74 -13.57 -13.72 -0.08
N GLU A 75 -14.88 -13.58 -0.24
CA GLU A 75 -15.49 -13.10 -1.48
C GLU A 75 -15.29 -11.58 -1.59
N THR A 76 -14.19 -11.17 -2.22
CA THR A 76 -13.69 -9.78 -2.26
C THR A 76 -14.62 -8.73 -2.88
N TYR A 77 -15.74 -9.15 -3.50
CA TYR A 77 -16.76 -8.26 -4.06
C TYR A 77 -18.01 -8.14 -3.17
N ASP A 78 -18.30 -9.12 -2.30
CA ASP A 78 -19.46 -9.16 -1.41
C ASP A 78 -19.08 -8.79 0.03
N GLY A 79 -17.85 -9.10 0.46
CA GLY A 79 -17.26 -8.72 1.73
C GLY A 79 -16.04 -7.80 1.54
N ASP A 80 -15.81 -6.93 2.53
CA ASP A 80 -14.71 -5.97 2.50
C ASP A 80 -13.52 -6.40 3.39
N ALA A 81 -12.48 -5.57 3.41
CA ALA A 81 -11.26 -5.84 4.15
C ALA A 81 -11.41 -5.74 5.69
N ASP A 82 -12.59 -5.39 6.23
CA ASP A 82 -12.78 -5.28 7.69
C ASP A 82 -12.49 -6.60 8.38
N ASP A 83 -12.87 -7.73 7.80
CA ASP A 83 -12.57 -9.06 8.35
C ASP A 83 -11.05 -9.25 8.57
N ALA A 84 -10.22 -8.79 7.64
CA ALA A 84 -8.77 -8.88 7.77
C ALA A 84 -8.21 -7.83 8.75
N ILE A 85 -8.75 -6.61 8.72
CA ILE A 85 -8.29 -5.50 9.56
C ILE A 85 -8.64 -5.75 11.04
N GLU A 86 -9.84 -6.27 11.33
CA GLU A 86 -10.26 -6.63 12.69
C GLU A 86 -9.34 -7.69 13.28
N GLN A 87 -8.99 -8.72 12.51
CA GLN A 87 -8.05 -9.76 12.93
C GLN A 87 -6.67 -9.19 13.26
N LEU A 88 -6.15 -8.29 12.41
CA LEU A 88 -4.91 -7.58 12.69
C LEU A 88 -5.03 -6.74 13.97
N VAL A 89 -6.10 -5.98 14.16
CA VAL A 89 -6.28 -5.14 15.36
C VAL A 89 -6.41 -5.98 16.63
N MET A 90 -7.15 -7.09 16.59
CA MET A 90 -7.30 -8.01 17.72
C MET A 90 -5.98 -8.69 18.10
N ALA A 91 -5.09 -8.92 17.15
CA ALA A 91 -3.80 -9.57 17.38
C ALA A 91 -2.67 -8.63 17.82
N LYS A 92 -2.94 -7.33 18.01
CA LYS A 92 -1.91 -6.31 18.32
C LYS A 92 -0.99 -6.66 19.49
N ASP A 93 -1.53 -7.29 20.54
CA ASP A 93 -0.77 -7.65 21.75
C ASP A 93 0.05 -8.94 21.56
N ARG A 94 -0.16 -9.66 20.45
CA ARG A 94 0.56 -10.87 20.08
C ARG A 94 1.60 -10.59 19.00
N LEU A 95 1.29 -9.72 18.03
CA LEU A 95 2.15 -9.34 16.90
C LEU A 95 3.05 -8.13 17.25
N THR A 96 3.74 -8.22 18.38
CA THR A 96 4.44 -7.08 18.99
C THR A 96 5.69 -6.60 18.25
N SER A 97 6.23 -7.39 17.32
CA SER A 97 7.38 -7.04 16.48
C SER A 97 6.97 -6.67 15.04
N LEU A 98 5.68 -6.47 14.76
CA LEU A 98 5.20 -6.19 13.42
C LEU A 98 5.69 -4.82 12.93
N GLU A 99 6.41 -4.82 11.82
CA GLU A 99 7.02 -3.64 11.20
C GLU A 99 6.43 -3.35 9.82
N ALA A 100 5.81 -4.32 9.15
CA ALA A 100 5.24 -4.13 7.82
C ALA A 100 3.95 -4.91 7.59
N VAL A 101 2.99 -4.28 6.93
CA VAL A 101 1.74 -4.91 6.49
C VAL A 101 1.44 -4.52 5.05
N PHE A 102 1.09 -5.50 4.21
CA PHE A 102 0.50 -5.27 2.90
C PHE A 102 -0.91 -5.88 2.87
N ILE A 103 -1.92 -5.09 2.50
CA ILE A 103 -3.33 -5.52 2.48
C ILE A 103 -3.83 -5.64 1.04
N GLY A 104 -4.39 -6.79 0.70
CA GLY A 104 -4.96 -7.04 -0.62
C GLY A 104 -3.93 -7.48 -1.65
N ASP A 105 -2.95 -8.30 -1.28
CA ASP A 105 -2.06 -8.96 -2.24
C ASP A 105 -2.79 -10.00 -3.08
N ILE A 106 -3.69 -9.49 -3.93
CA ILE A 106 -4.63 -10.20 -4.78
C ILE A 106 -4.25 -9.89 -6.22
N THR A 107 -4.14 -10.93 -7.02
CA THR A 107 -3.76 -10.88 -8.43
C THR A 107 -4.98 -10.73 -9.33
N ALA A 108 -4.75 -10.36 -10.59
CA ALA A 108 -5.82 -10.24 -11.58
C ALA A 108 -6.51 -11.59 -11.90
N GLU A 109 -5.87 -12.72 -11.62
CA GLU A 109 -6.46 -14.05 -11.79
C GLU A 109 -7.41 -14.40 -10.63
N GLU A 110 -7.20 -13.83 -9.45
CA GLU A 110 -8.01 -14.07 -8.25
C GLU A 110 -9.21 -13.12 -8.18
N SER A 111 -8.98 -11.81 -8.43
CA SER A 111 -10.03 -10.80 -8.46
C SER A 111 -9.55 -9.58 -9.26
N GLU A 112 -10.44 -9.01 -10.07
CA GLU A 112 -10.13 -7.74 -10.74
C GLU A 112 -9.91 -6.63 -9.70
N ILE A 113 -8.88 -5.80 -9.88
CA ILE A 113 -8.47 -4.79 -8.88
C ILE A 113 -9.58 -3.80 -8.50
N SER A 114 -10.53 -3.54 -9.40
CA SER A 114 -11.68 -2.67 -9.16
C SER A 114 -12.79 -3.33 -8.36
N TRP A 115 -12.77 -4.65 -8.22
CA TRP A 115 -13.77 -5.41 -7.47
C TRP A 115 -13.35 -5.60 -6.02
N ILE A 116 -12.06 -5.48 -5.72
CA ILE A 116 -11.50 -5.60 -4.36
C ILE A 116 -12.11 -4.52 -3.45
N GLN A 117 -13.04 -4.91 -2.59
CA GLN A 117 -13.62 -4.06 -1.55
C GLN A 117 -12.64 -3.93 -0.38
N GLN A 118 -12.00 -2.78 -0.29
CA GLN A 118 -11.24 -2.33 0.87
C GLN A 118 -12.17 -1.70 1.91
N SER A 119 -11.58 -1.23 3.01
CA SER A 119 -12.26 -0.46 4.04
C SER A 119 -11.31 0.59 4.65
N ASP A 120 -11.55 1.04 5.89
CA ASP A 120 -10.63 1.93 6.60
C ASP A 120 -9.41 1.16 7.12
N VAL A 121 -8.25 1.41 6.53
CA VAL A 121 -6.99 0.74 6.89
C VAL A 121 -6.21 1.45 8.01
N THR A 122 -6.63 2.64 8.45
CA THR A 122 -5.95 3.40 9.51
C THR A 122 -5.97 2.75 10.91
N PRO A 123 -6.95 1.90 11.30
CA PRO A 123 -6.88 1.13 12.54
C PRO A 123 -5.62 0.28 12.68
N VAL A 124 -5.04 -0.20 11.57
CA VAL A 124 -3.76 -0.93 11.59
C VAL A 124 -2.62 -0.06 12.11
N LEU A 125 -2.57 1.22 11.71
CA LEU A 125 -1.56 2.16 12.21
C LEU A 125 -1.75 2.46 13.71
N HIS A 126 -3.00 2.50 14.18
CA HIS A 126 -3.27 2.68 15.60
C HIS A 126 -2.92 1.45 16.44
N ALA A 127 -3.10 0.25 15.89
CA ALA A 127 -2.78 -1.01 16.56
C ALA A 127 -1.27 -1.25 16.69
N TYR A 128 -0.48 -0.80 15.71
CA TYR A 128 0.94 -1.13 15.59
C TYR A 128 1.84 0.10 15.59
N PRO A 129 2.21 0.65 16.76
CA PRO A 129 3.08 1.84 16.84
C PRO A 129 4.49 1.62 16.28
N GLY A 130 4.91 0.36 16.13
CA GLY A 130 6.18 -0.04 15.51
C GLY A 130 6.15 -0.13 13.99
N LEU A 131 4.99 0.04 13.35
CA LEU A 131 4.82 -0.15 11.92
C LEU A 131 5.61 0.89 11.10
N ARG A 132 6.37 0.40 10.12
CA ARG A 132 7.23 1.19 9.23
C ARG A 132 6.77 1.15 7.78
N GLU A 133 6.05 0.11 7.38
CA GLU A 133 5.58 -0.03 6.00
C GLU A 133 4.12 -0.47 5.96
N LEU A 134 3.31 0.28 5.22
CA LEU A 134 1.91 -0.06 4.93
C LEU A 134 1.68 0.01 3.41
N GLY A 135 1.26 -1.10 2.83
CA GLY A 135 0.80 -1.17 1.45
C GLY A 135 -0.66 -1.61 1.37
N VAL A 136 -1.39 -1.10 0.39
CA VAL A 136 -2.77 -1.50 0.12
C VAL A 136 -2.98 -1.64 -1.39
N ARG A 137 -3.69 -2.68 -1.82
CA ARG A 137 -4.08 -2.88 -3.22
C ARG A 137 -5.60 -3.04 -3.36
N GLY A 138 -6.19 -2.26 -4.25
CA GLY A 138 -7.66 -2.13 -4.40
C GLY A 138 -8.11 -0.73 -3.97
N GLY A 139 -9.01 -0.12 -4.74
CA GLY A 139 -9.49 1.24 -4.52
C GLY A 139 -10.95 1.34 -4.05
N SER A 140 -11.76 0.33 -4.36
CA SER A 140 -13.19 0.31 -3.99
C SER A 140 -13.34 0.21 -2.48
N GLY A 141 -14.18 1.06 -1.87
CA GLY A 141 -14.38 1.09 -0.41
C GLY A 141 -13.17 1.62 0.40
N LEU A 142 -12.02 1.86 -0.23
CA LEU A 142 -10.80 2.26 0.47
C LEU A 142 -10.98 3.61 1.18
N SER A 143 -10.72 3.60 2.48
CA SER A 143 -10.72 4.79 3.32
C SER A 143 -9.37 4.95 4.02
N PHE A 144 -8.90 6.20 4.05
CA PHE A 144 -7.69 6.58 4.77
C PHE A 144 -7.90 7.98 5.37
N PRO A 145 -8.68 8.12 6.45
CA PRO A 145 -8.82 9.39 7.14
C PRO A 145 -7.48 9.89 7.67
N ALA A 146 -7.39 11.18 7.98
CA ALA A 146 -6.18 11.78 8.50
C ALA A 146 -5.72 11.07 9.79
N VAL A 147 -4.48 10.60 9.81
CA VAL A 147 -3.91 9.80 10.90
C VAL A 147 -2.54 10.34 11.33
N GLY A 148 -2.14 10.09 12.57
CA GLY A 148 -0.79 10.36 13.06
C GLY A 148 -0.02 9.06 13.26
N HIS A 149 1.17 8.93 12.68
CA HIS A 149 2.05 7.77 12.92
C HIS A 149 3.52 8.16 12.90
N ALA A 150 4.19 8.04 14.06
CA ALA A 150 5.56 8.51 14.22
C ALA A 150 6.60 7.63 13.48
N GLY A 151 6.29 6.36 13.23
CA GLY A 151 7.23 5.37 12.71
C GLY A 151 7.06 5.00 11.24
N LEU A 152 5.99 5.45 10.57
CA LEU A 152 5.66 4.98 9.22
C LEU A 152 6.64 5.62 8.21
N ARG A 153 7.33 4.79 7.43
CA ARG A 153 8.35 5.18 6.45
C ARG A 153 7.93 4.96 5.01
N THR A 154 7.16 3.91 4.75
CA THR A 154 6.66 3.58 3.42
C THR A 154 5.13 3.50 3.46
N LEU A 155 4.48 4.24 2.58
CA LEU A 155 3.04 4.17 2.34
C LEU A 155 2.80 3.97 0.84
N ARG A 156 2.03 2.94 0.48
CA ARG A 156 1.79 2.56 -0.91
C ARG A 156 0.33 2.20 -1.17
N PHE A 157 -0.22 2.74 -2.26
CA PHE A 157 -1.57 2.42 -2.74
C PHE A 157 -1.54 1.98 -4.19
N GLU A 158 -1.87 0.72 -4.45
CA GLU A 158 -2.00 0.14 -5.79
C GLU A 158 -3.47 0.04 -6.17
N THR A 159 -3.96 0.92 -7.05
CA THR A 159 -5.38 0.95 -7.40
C THR A 159 -5.60 1.11 -8.89
N GLY A 160 -6.77 0.66 -9.37
CA GLY A 160 -7.30 1.00 -10.69
C GLY A 160 -7.89 2.42 -10.75
N GLY A 161 -8.28 2.97 -9.60
CA GLY A 161 -8.82 4.31 -9.37
C GLY A 161 -8.71 4.64 -7.87
N LEU A 162 -7.86 5.62 -7.51
CA LEU A 162 -7.62 6.00 -6.11
C LEU A 162 -8.59 7.12 -5.73
N PRO A 163 -9.41 6.93 -4.68
CA PRO A 163 -10.29 8.00 -4.23
C PRO A 163 -9.48 9.24 -3.80
N GLY A 164 -9.83 10.40 -4.31
CA GLY A 164 -9.26 11.69 -3.92
C GLY A 164 -9.44 11.97 -2.42
N ALA A 165 -10.46 11.38 -1.79
CA ALA A 165 -10.61 11.39 -0.33
C ALA A 165 -9.41 10.74 0.38
N VAL A 166 -8.86 9.64 -0.16
CA VAL A 166 -7.64 8.99 0.36
C VAL A 166 -6.44 9.92 0.18
N VAL A 167 -6.29 10.55 -0.99
CA VAL A 167 -5.20 11.52 -1.23
C VAL A 167 -5.26 12.69 -0.25
N ARG A 168 -6.45 13.25 -0.01
CA ARG A 168 -6.66 14.31 0.99
C ARG A 168 -6.38 13.83 2.41
N GLY A 169 -6.78 12.61 2.75
CA GLY A 169 -6.50 12.02 4.06
C GLY A 169 -5.01 11.83 4.32
N VAL A 170 -4.27 11.33 3.33
CA VAL A 170 -2.80 11.28 3.37
C VAL A 170 -2.23 12.68 3.54
N ALA A 171 -2.62 13.64 2.69
CA ALA A 171 -2.18 15.04 2.77
C ALA A 171 -2.45 15.69 4.13
N ALA A 172 -3.54 15.29 4.81
CA ALA A 172 -3.92 15.76 6.13
C ALA A 172 -3.27 14.97 7.28
N SER A 173 -2.56 13.88 7.02
CA SER A 173 -1.94 13.00 8.04
C SER A 173 -0.61 13.54 8.58
N ASP A 174 -0.32 13.25 9.84
CA ASP A 174 0.97 13.55 10.49
C ASP A 174 1.90 12.34 10.45
N LEU A 175 2.75 12.29 9.42
CA LEU A 175 3.65 11.16 9.14
C LEU A 175 5.10 11.67 9.05
N PRO A 176 5.72 12.08 10.18
CA PRO A 176 7.01 12.76 10.17
C PRO A 176 8.17 11.90 9.67
N ALA A 177 8.05 10.56 9.78
CA ALA A 177 9.05 9.60 9.33
C ALA A 177 8.83 9.08 7.91
N LEU A 178 7.80 9.58 7.18
CA LEU A 178 7.47 9.07 5.84
C LEU A 178 8.58 9.39 4.85
N GLU A 179 9.25 8.36 4.34
CA GLU A 179 10.37 8.45 3.39
C GLU A 179 9.93 8.17 1.95
N ARG A 180 8.94 7.28 1.78
CA ARG A 180 8.41 6.84 0.48
C ARG A 180 6.88 6.87 0.48
N LEU A 181 6.31 7.61 -0.48
CA LEU A 181 4.89 7.62 -0.79
C LEU A 181 4.69 7.22 -2.25
N GLU A 182 3.91 6.18 -2.51
CA GLU A 182 3.56 5.73 -3.86
C GLU A 182 2.04 5.61 -4.02
N MET A 183 1.50 6.25 -5.04
CA MET A 183 0.06 6.30 -5.31
C MET A 183 -0.18 6.03 -6.79
N TRP A 184 -0.87 4.93 -7.08
CA TRP A 184 -1.44 4.67 -8.41
C TRP A 184 -2.83 5.30 -8.44
N LEU A 185 -2.98 6.44 -9.12
CA LEU A 185 -4.21 7.23 -9.10
C LEU A 185 -5.34 6.63 -9.93
N GLY A 186 -5.00 5.88 -10.97
CA GLY A 186 -5.96 5.25 -11.84
C GLY A 186 -6.75 6.22 -12.73
N VAL A 187 -7.96 5.78 -13.06
CA VAL A 187 -8.92 6.50 -13.93
C VAL A 187 -10.29 6.57 -13.27
N GLU A 188 -11.14 7.48 -13.75
CA GLU A 188 -12.49 7.70 -13.21
C GLU A 188 -13.37 6.45 -13.29
N GLU A 189 -13.25 5.64 -14.34
CA GLU A 189 -14.06 4.42 -14.53
C GLU A 189 -13.85 3.36 -13.44
N TYR A 190 -12.73 3.43 -12.72
CA TYR A 190 -12.41 2.55 -11.59
C TYR A 190 -12.49 3.28 -10.24
N GLY A 191 -13.18 4.43 -10.18
CA GLY A 191 -13.44 5.18 -8.95
C GLY A 191 -12.39 6.24 -8.58
N GLY A 192 -11.43 6.50 -9.46
CA GLY A 192 -10.43 7.54 -9.24
C GLY A 192 -10.99 8.94 -9.48
N ASP A 193 -11.00 9.79 -8.45
CA ASP A 193 -11.43 11.20 -8.55
C ASP A 193 -10.38 12.18 -7.99
N ALA A 194 -9.13 11.71 -7.81
CA ALA A 194 -8.03 12.53 -7.34
C ALA A 194 -7.61 13.59 -8.37
N THR A 195 -7.49 14.83 -7.92
CA THR A 195 -7.09 15.97 -8.75
C THR A 195 -5.68 16.47 -8.40
N VAL A 196 -5.10 17.31 -9.28
CA VAL A 196 -3.86 18.04 -8.96
C VAL A 196 -3.98 18.87 -7.69
N ALA A 197 -5.17 19.39 -7.38
CA ALA A 197 -5.41 20.19 -6.18
C ALA A 197 -5.30 19.34 -4.89
N ASP A 198 -5.72 18.07 -4.94
CA ASP A 198 -5.59 17.15 -3.81
C ASP A 198 -4.11 16.82 -3.51
N LEU A 199 -3.25 16.81 -4.54
CA LEU A 199 -1.82 16.58 -4.40
C LEU A 199 -1.04 17.82 -3.94
N ALA A 200 -1.58 19.03 -4.11
CA ALA A 200 -0.88 20.29 -3.85
C ALA A 200 -0.26 20.38 -2.44
N PRO A 201 -0.92 19.95 -1.34
CA PRO A 201 -0.33 19.98 -0.01
C PRO A 201 0.91 19.07 0.12
N ILE A 202 0.90 17.92 -0.55
CA ILE A 202 2.03 16.97 -0.57
C ILE A 202 3.19 17.58 -1.36
N LEU A 203 2.90 18.15 -2.54
CA LEU A 203 3.89 18.74 -3.44
C LEU A 203 4.53 20.03 -2.87
N SER A 204 3.85 20.73 -1.95
CA SER A 204 4.40 21.93 -1.31
C SER A 204 5.67 21.68 -0.46
N GLY A 205 6.01 20.41 -0.18
CA GLY A 205 7.25 20.01 0.49
C GLY A 205 7.30 20.23 2.01
N GLY A 206 6.26 20.83 2.60
CA GLY A 206 6.20 21.11 4.04
C GLY A 206 5.54 20.01 4.88
N ARG A 207 4.77 19.09 4.28
CA ARG A 207 3.95 18.13 5.04
C ARG A 207 4.74 16.95 5.60
N PHE A 208 5.66 16.40 4.81
CA PHE A 208 6.40 15.18 5.14
C PHE A 208 7.90 15.46 5.11
N PRO A 209 8.50 15.85 6.25
CA PRO A 209 9.88 16.34 6.29
C PRO A 209 10.93 15.27 5.92
N ALA A 210 10.61 13.98 6.07
CA ALA A 210 11.49 12.88 5.72
C ALA A 210 11.31 12.36 4.28
N LEU A 211 10.36 12.90 3.50
CA LEU A 211 9.98 12.32 2.22
C LEU A 211 11.08 12.46 1.16
N ARG A 212 11.56 11.34 0.65
CA ARG A 212 12.63 11.26 -0.37
C ARG A 212 12.13 10.68 -1.69
N HIS A 213 11.07 9.88 -1.64
CA HIS A 213 10.46 9.29 -2.81
C HIS A 213 8.96 9.60 -2.85
N LEU A 214 8.53 10.23 -3.95
CA LEU A 214 7.13 10.45 -4.26
C LEU A 214 6.85 9.86 -5.66
N GLY A 215 6.08 8.78 -5.70
CA GLY A 215 5.61 8.16 -6.93
C GLY A 215 4.13 8.46 -7.13
N VAL A 216 3.79 9.32 -8.08
CA VAL A 216 2.40 9.52 -8.54
C VAL A 216 2.28 8.90 -9.93
N GLN A 217 1.58 7.77 -10.00
CA GLN A 217 1.65 6.83 -11.12
C GLN A 217 0.27 6.50 -11.67
N ASN A 218 0.24 5.97 -12.89
CA ASN A 218 -0.95 5.40 -13.52
C ASN A 218 -2.17 6.35 -13.47
N SER A 219 -2.02 7.61 -13.89
CA SER A 219 -3.09 8.60 -13.85
C SER A 219 -3.54 9.03 -15.25
N GLU A 220 -4.82 9.31 -15.44
CA GLU A 220 -5.35 9.98 -16.63
C GLU A 220 -4.86 11.44 -16.80
N ILE A 221 -4.58 12.13 -15.69
CA ILE A 221 -4.10 13.52 -15.63
C ILE A 221 -2.58 13.60 -15.41
N GLN A 222 -1.83 12.62 -15.93
CA GLN A 222 -0.40 12.47 -15.66
C GLN A 222 0.45 13.66 -16.14
N ASP A 223 0.05 14.32 -17.23
CA ASP A 223 0.77 15.48 -17.78
C ASP A 223 0.63 16.70 -16.87
N GLU A 224 -0.57 16.94 -16.34
CA GLU A 224 -0.86 18.01 -15.37
C GLU A 224 -0.12 17.76 -14.06
N ILE A 225 -0.09 16.51 -13.59
CA ILE A 225 0.68 16.11 -12.41
C ILE A 225 2.17 16.36 -12.64
N ALA A 226 2.72 15.96 -13.79
CA ALA A 226 4.13 16.19 -14.10
C ALA A 226 4.48 17.68 -14.14
N ALA A 227 3.58 18.51 -14.69
CA ALA A 227 3.74 19.96 -14.69
C ALA A 227 3.71 20.54 -13.26
N ALA A 228 2.78 20.09 -12.42
CA ALA A 228 2.68 20.51 -11.02
C ALA A 228 3.92 20.10 -10.22
N MET A 229 4.40 18.87 -10.37
CA MET A 229 5.63 18.39 -9.73
C MET A 229 6.87 19.16 -10.18
N ALA A 230 6.96 19.54 -11.45
CA ALA A 230 8.08 20.33 -11.96
C ALA A 230 8.10 21.78 -11.45
N ALA A 231 6.94 22.33 -11.08
CA ALA A 231 6.79 23.66 -10.50
C ALA A 231 6.88 23.66 -8.97
N ALA A 232 6.76 22.49 -8.33
CA ALA A 232 6.73 22.35 -6.89
C ALA A 232 8.10 22.63 -6.25
N PRO A 233 8.13 23.19 -5.03
CA PRO A 233 9.36 23.37 -4.27
C PRO A 233 9.95 22.05 -3.75
N TRP A 234 9.17 20.97 -3.76
CA TRP A 234 9.66 19.64 -3.44
C TRP A 234 10.80 19.24 -4.39
N SER A 235 11.97 18.95 -3.83
CA SER A 235 13.10 18.36 -4.55
C SER A 235 13.46 17.02 -3.91
N PRO A 236 13.51 15.91 -4.66
CA PRO A 236 14.06 14.68 -4.12
C PRO A 236 15.52 14.96 -3.74
N SER A 237 15.93 14.55 -2.54
CA SER A 237 17.36 14.51 -2.22
C SER A 237 18.03 13.64 -3.29
N SER A 238 19.08 14.18 -3.90
CA SER A 238 19.60 13.83 -5.23
C SER A 238 20.23 12.44 -5.34
N ASN A 239 19.46 11.35 -5.14
CA ASN A 239 19.97 9.98 -5.29
C ASN A 239 18.94 8.91 -5.73
N ALA A 240 17.80 9.30 -6.31
CA ALA A 240 16.83 8.35 -6.88
C ALA A 240 16.91 8.34 -8.41
N SER A 241 17.93 7.67 -8.94
CA SER A 241 17.98 7.25 -10.35
C SER A 241 17.22 5.93 -10.51
N THR A 242 15.89 6.01 -10.62
CA THR A 242 15.05 4.98 -11.28
C THR A 242 13.69 5.61 -11.59
N CYS A 243 13.63 6.28 -12.74
CA CYS A 243 12.38 6.48 -13.46
C CYS A 243 12.49 5.54 -14.67
N PRO A 244 11.64 4.50 -14.82
CA PRO A 244 11.64 3.71 -16.06
C PRO A 244 11.35 4.61 -17.28
N TRP A 245 10.74 5.78 -17.07
CA TRP A 245 10.35 6.73 -18.11
C TRP A 245 11.03 8.10 -17.93
N ALA A 246 12.34 8.09 -17.71
CA ALA A 246 13.12 9.32 -17.71
C ALA A 246 13.10 9.99 -19.10
N CYS A 247 12.57 11.21 -19.12
CA CYS A 247 12.85 12.29 -20.08
C CYS A 247 12.19 12.29 -21.47
N SER A 248 11.04 13.00 -21.55
CA SER A 248 10.86 14.09 -22.52
C SER A 248 10.94 15.49 -21.88
N ALA A 249 11.18 15.59 -20.56
CA ALA A 249 11.31 16.86 -19.83
C ALA A 249 12.50 17.74 -20.29
N THR A 250 13.47 17.20 -21.02
CA THR A 250 14.58 17.96 -21.63
C THR A 250 14.13 18.86 -22.80
N ARG A 251 12.93 18.66 -23.36
CA ARG A 251 12.38 19.53 -24.43
C ARG A 251 11.68 20.78 -23.91
N ALA A 252 11.15 20.78 -22.69
CA ALA A 252 10.42 21.93 -22.15
C ALA A 252 11.36 23.09 -21.78
N ARG A 253 12.55 22.81 -21.23
CA ARG A 253 13.51 23.86 -20.84
C ARG A 253 14.17 24.58 -22.04
N ARG A 254 14.18 23.99 -23.24
CA ARG A 254 14.77 24.63 -24.44
C ARG A 254 13.83 25.64 -25.13
N ARG A 255 12.52 25.59 -24.87
CA ARG A 255 11.56 26.50 -25.53
C ARG A 255 11.38 27.86 -24.85
N CYS A 256 11.86 28.05 -23.61
CA CYS A 256 11.79 29.36 -22.93
C CYS A 256 13.02 30.26 -23.15
N SER A 257 14.03 29.86 -23.93
CA SER A 257 15.27 30.65 -24.11
C SER A 257 15.40 31.45 -25.42
N THR A 258 14.37 31.48 -26.27
CA THR A 258 14.43 32.18 -27.58
C THR A 258 13.27 33.15 -27.85
N ALA A 259 12.75 33.80 -26.82
CA ALA A 259 11.85 34.95 -26.98
C ALA A 259 12.34 36.15 -26.16
N SER A 260 13.48 36.69 -26.56
CA SER A 260 13.92 38.05 -26.17
C SER A 260 15.04 38.51 -27.11
N ARG A 261 14.63 39.07 -28.25
CA ARG A 261 15.22 40.24 -28.94
C ARG A 261 14.44 40.51 -30.22
#